data_AF-L8WXN9-F1
#
_entry.id   AF-L8WXN9-F1
#
_cell.length_a   1.000
_cell.length_b   1.000
_cell.length_c   1.000
_cell.angle_alpha   90.00
_cell.angle_beta   90.00
_cell.angle_gamma   90.00
#
_symmetry.space_group_name_H-M   'P 1'
#
loop_
_entity.id
_entity.type
_entity.pdbx_description
1 polymer ?
#
loop_
_entity_poly.entity_id
_entity_poly.type
_entity_poly.pdbx_seq_one_letter_code
_entity_poly.pdbx_strand_id
1 'polypeptide(L)'
;METDDKPEPEKEPEVDENDDAEDAEVVSQVAPYFNASNFKIKQDELTKQAQTFLGVSKDTTRSAEEAISTPLPGETLAMFYARSREYWAQKAHENSDNRGKLLRRDGFALAEERYGQSLHTNNSDTILNIVNTITETYRPVLKEVERILEEAGLDAEEIKRVGTGGGTSSGSRNRR
;
A
#
# COMPACT_ATOMS: atom_id res chain seq x y z
N MET A 1 2.42 22.46 52.58
CA MET A 1 2.97 22.90 51.28
C MET A 1 3.88 21.78 50.84
N GLU A 2 3.63 21.01 49.79
CA GLU A 2 2.60 20.96 48.75
C GLU A 2 2.83 19.60 48.08
N THR A 3 1.86 18.69 48.18
CA THR A 3 1.12 18.08 47.05
C THR A 3 1.88 16.97 46.31
N ASP A 4 1.65 15.73 46.77
CA ASP A 4 1.73 14.51 45.96
C ASP A 4 0.65 14.58 44.87
N ASP A 5 1.08 14.85 43.63
CA ASP A 5 0.23 14.83 42.45
C ASP A 5 0.13 13.39 41.91
N LYS A 6 -0.86 12.65 42.42
CA LYS A 6 -1.30 11.39 41.82
C LYS A 6 -2.33 11.73 40.74
N PRO A 7 -2.12 11.35 39.47
CA PRO A 7 -3.15 11.53 38.46
C PRO A 7 -4.36 10.66 38.80
N GLU A 8 -5.51 11.32 38.93
CA GLU A 8 -6.82 10.72 39.11
C GLU A 8 -7.16 9.79 37.92
N PRO A 9 -7.84 8.66 38.14
CA PRO A 9 -8.34 7.84 37.04
C PRO A 9 -9.48 8.59 36.34
N GLU A 10 -9.24 8.96 35.09
CA GLU A 10 -10.26 9.54 34.20
C GLU A 10 -11.44 8.57 34.09
N LYS A 11 -12.65 9.09 34.37
CA LYS A 11 -13.91 8.37 34.20
C LYS A 11 -14.12 8.03 32.74
N GLU A 12 -14.25 6.75 32.44
CA GLU A 12 -14.73 6.26 31.14
C GLU A 12 -16.15 6.80 30.89
N PRO A 13 -16.48 7.23 29.67
CA PRO A 13 -17.84 7.65 29.34
C PRO A 13 -18.76 6.42 29.30
N GLU A 14 -19.77 6.42 30.17
CA GLU A 14 -20.93 5.53 30.06
C GLU A 14 -21.59 5.72 28.69
N VAL A 15 -21.59 4.66 27.88
CA VAL A 15 -22.34 4.60 26.64
C VAL A 15 -23.75 4.13 26.99
N ASP A 16 -24.71 5.04 26.82
CA ASP A 16 -26.15 4.82 27.00
C ASP A 16 -26.64 3.74 26.02
N GLU A 17 -26.93 2.56 26.57
CA GLU A 17 -27.61 1.46 25.87
C GLU A 17 -29.12 1.70 25.95
N ASN A 18 -29.73 2.48 25.04
CA ASN A 18 -31.16 2.37 24.76
C ASN A 18 -31.52 2.72 23.31
N ASP A 19 -32.01 1.68 22.62
CA ASP A 19 -33.18 1.65 21.75
C ASP A 19 -33.32 2.71 20.64
N ASP A 20 -32.89 2.34 19.44
CA ASP A 20 -33.67 2.64 18.22
C ASP A 20 -33.80 1.36 17.38
N ALA A 21 -34.79 0.58 17.77
CA ALA A 21 -35.24 -0.64 17.12
C ALA A 21 -36.13 -0.33 15.91
N GLU A 22 -35.63 0.40 14.91
CA GLU A 22 -36.39 0.63 13.67
C GLU A 22 -35.47 0.63 12.45
N ASP A 23 -34.99 -0.54 12.05
CA ASP A 23 -34.60 -0.82 10.64
C ASP A 23 -34.39 -2.32 10.36
N ALA A 24 -35.05 -3.20 11.13
CA ALA A 24 -34.87 -4.65 11.04
C ALA A 24 -35.72 -5.33 9.95
N GLU A 25 -36.58 -4.62 9.21
CA GLU A 25 -37.59 -5.29 8.38
C GLU A 25 -37.25 -5.42 6.89
N VAL A 26 -36.23 -4.73 6.38
CA VAL A 26 -35.87 -4.82 4.93
C VAL A 26 -34.74 -5.82 4.65
N VAL A 27 -33.98 -6.27 5.66
CA VAL A 27 -32.79 -7.11 5.46
C VAL A 27 -33.11 -8.63 5.43
N SER A 28 -34.33 -9.03 5.79
CA SER A 28 -34.67 -10.46 5.95
C SER A 28 -34.88 -11.23 4.64
N GLN A 29 -35.04 -10.56 3.49
CA GLN A 29 -35.36 -11.22 2.22
C GLN A 29 -34.14 -11.50 1.32
N VAL A 30 -32.94 -11.02 1.67
CA VAL A 30 -31.68 -11.29 0.90
C VAL A 30 -30.68 -12.15 1.69
N ALA A 31 -31.00 -12.46 2.95
CA ALA A 31 -30.16 -13.26 3.86
C ALA A 31 -29.71 -14.67 3.38
N PRO A 32 -30.36 -15.39 2.44
CA PRO A 32 -29.90 -16.75 2.08
C PRO A 32 -28.67 -16.80 1.16
N TYR A 33 -28.27 -15.69 0.54
CA TYR A 33 -27.23 -15.71 -0.50
C TYR A 33 -25.86 -15.17 -0.05
N PHE A 34 -25.77 -14.53 1.12
CA PHE A 34 -24.48 -14.16 1.71
C PHE A 34 -23.99 -15.28 2.62
N ASN A 35 -23.29 -16.25 2.03
CA ASN A 35 -22.55 -17.28 2.77
C ASN A 35 -21.44 -16.61 3.59
N ALA A 36 -21.73 -16.23 4.83
CA ALA A 36 -20.75 -15.69 5.79
C ALA A 36 -19.56 -16.64 6.01
N SER A 37 -19.80 -17.94 5.82
CA SER A 37 -18.81 -19.00 5.72
C SER A 37 -17.83 -18.77 4.55
N ASN A 38 -18.31 -18.45 3.35
CA ASN A 38 -17.45 -18.15 2.20
C ASN A 38 -16.63 -16.87 2.38
N PHE A 39 -17.17 -15.87 3.08
CA PHE A 39 -16.41 -14.64 3.38
C PHE A 39 -15.26 -14.92 4.36
N LYS A 40 -15.52 -15.69 5.43
CA LYS A 40 -14.48 -16.14 6.37
C LYS A 40 -13.43 -17.03 5.70
N ILE A 41 -13.85 -17.96 4.84
CA ILE A 41 -12.92 -18.80 4.07
C ILE A 41 -12.02 -17.94 3.18
N LYS A 42 -12.59 -16.95 2.47
CA LYS A 42 -11.80 -16.00 1.67
C LYS A 42 -10.85 -15.16 2.52
N GLN A 43 -11.28 -14.75 3.71
CA GLN A 43 -10.45 -13.97 4.63
C GLN A 43 -9.30 -14.79 5.22
N ASP A 44 -9.54 -16.07 5.53
CA ASP A 44 -8.53 -17.02 5.99
C ASP A 44 -7.56 -17.39 4.87
N GLU A 45 -8.04 -17.49 3.63
CA GLU A 45 -7.19 -17.67 2.45
C GLU A 45 -6.33 -16.43 2.17
N LEU A 46 -6.91 -15.23 2.28
CA LEU A 46 -6.18 -13.96 2.14
C LEU A 46 -5.15 -13.77 3.25
N THR A 47 -5.44 -14.16 4.49
CA THR A 47 -4.47 -14.10 5.59
C THR A 47 -3.38 -15.15 5.44
N LYS A 48 -3.68 -16.36 4.94
CA LYS A 48 -2.66 -17.35 4.56
C LYS A 48 -1.76 -16.84 3.43
N GLN A 49 -2.35 -16.24 2.39
CA GLN A 49 -1.59 -15.61 1.31
C GLN A 49 -0.73 -14.45 1.84
N ALA A 50 -1.29 -13.56 2.66
CA ALA A 50 -0.54 -12.48 3.29
C ALA A 50 0.58 -13.00 4.20
N GLN A 51 0.36 -14.09 4.93
CA GLN A 51 1.39 -14.74 5.75
C GLN A 51 2.49 -15.36 4.89
N THR A 52 2.16 -15.94 3.73
CA THR A 52 3.19 -16.38 2.77
C THR A 52 3.99 -15.20 2.23
N PHE A 53 3.36 -14.07 1.89
CA PHE A 53 4.06 -12.86 1.44
C PHE A 53 4.91 -12.21 2.56
N LEU A 54 4.41 -12.17 3.79
CA LEU A 54 5.13 -11.64 4.95
C LEU A 54 6.29 -12.56 5.36
N GLY A 55 6.15 -13.86 5.13
CA GLY A 55 7.20 -14.87 5.32
C GLY A 55 8.34 -14.78 4.31
N VAL A 56 8.11 -14.22 3.12
CA VAL A 56 9.14 -14.00 2.09
C VAL A 56 10.17 -12.94 2.54
N SER A 57 9.80 -11.97 3.38
CA SER A 57 10.79 -11.04 3.96
C SER A 57 11.68 -11.69 5.04
N LYS A 58 11.31 -12.87 5.55
CA LYS A 58 12.16 -13.73 6.39
C LYS A 58 12.94 -14.74 5.55
N ASP A 59 13.23 -14.40 4.29
CA ASP A 59 14.00 -15.19 3.33
C ASP A 59 15.27 -15.74 4.00
N THR A 60 15.20 -17.02 4.39
CA THR A 60 16.34 -17.82 4.88
C THR A 60 17.32 -18.13 3.72
N THR A 61 17.00 -17.69 2.50
CA THR A 61 17.86 -17.73 1.32
C THR A 61 18.81 -16.54 1.23
N ARG A 62 18.60 -15.47 2.01
CA ARG A 62 19.59 -14.39 2.10
C ARG A 62 20.84 -14.93 2.76
N SER A 63 21.94 -14.95 2.01
CA SER A 63 23.26 -15.21 2.58
C SER A 63 23.51 -14.22 3.72
N ALA A 64 24.25 -14.64 4.75
CA ALA A 64 24.66 -13.76 5.84
C ALA A 64 25.36 -12.48 5.30
N GLU A 65 26.03 -12.59 4.16
CA GLU A 65 26.66 -11.50 3.43
C GLU A 65 25.64 -10.51 2.83
N GLU A 66 24.50 -10.99 2.34
CA GLU A 66 23.42 -10.13 1.84
C GLU A 66 22.72 -9.39 2.97
N ALA A 67 22.56 -10.02 4.15
CA ALA A 67 22.00 -9.37 5.33
C ALA A 67 22.91 -8.24 5.88
N ILE A 68 24.23 -8.41 5.77
CA ILE A 68 25.21 -7.40 6.19
C ILE A 68 25.36 -6.29 5.13
N SER A 69 25.26 -6.62 3.84
CA SER A 69 25.44 -5.68 2.74
C SER A 69 24.17 -5.00 2.26
N THR A 70 22.99 -5.38 2.76
CA THR A 70 21.74 -4.66 2.52
C THR A 70 21.44 -3.71 3.68
N PRO A 71 21.18 -2.42 3.40
CA PRO A 71 20.76 -1.49 4.43
C PRO A 71 19.33 -1.81 4.87
N LEU A 72 19.06 -1.60 6.15
CA LEU A 72 17.72 -1.78 6.70
C LEU A 72 16.82 -0.59 6.33
N PRO A 73 15.49 -0.79 6.20
CA PRO A 73 14.56 0.31 6.01
C PRO A 73 14.70 1.35 7.13
N GLY A 74 14.88 2.62 6.77
CA GLY A 74 15.07 3.73 7.73
C GLY A 74 16.46 3.82 8.37
N GLU A 75 17.40 2.92 8.02
CA GLU A 75 18.81 3.04 8.42
C GLU A 75 19.46 4.20 7.66
N THR A 76 20.25 5.03 8.34
CA THR A 76 21.06 6.06 7.67
C THR A 76 22.35 5.45 7.12
N LEU A 77 22.98 6.08 6.11
CA LEU A 77 24.26 5.63 5.56
C LEU A 77 25.34 5.42 6.64
N ALA A 78 25.39 6.32 7.63
CA ALA A 78 26.33 6.22 8.74
C ALA A 78 26.09 4.97 9.60
N MET A 79 24.82 4.67 9.91
CA MET A 79 24.45 3.47 10.70
C MET A 79 24.73 2.19 9.91
N PHE A 80 24.37 2.18 8.63
CA PHE A 80 24.64 1.07 7.72
C PHE A 80 26.13 0.76 7.63
N TYR A 81 26.95 1.78 7.38
CA TYR A 81 28.40 1.60 7.31
C TYR A 81 28.99 1.16 8.65
N ALA A 82 28.49 1.68 9.78
CA ALA A 82 28.97 1.26 11.09
C ALA A 82 28.75 -0.24 11.34
N ARG A 83 27.58 -0.78 10.95
CA ARG A 83 27.23 -2.21 11.07
C ARG A 83 27.98 -3.09 10.07
N SER A 84 28.21 -2.60 8.86
CA SER A 84 28.79 -3.36 7.74
C SER A 84 30.29 -3.07 7.51
N ARG A 85 30.94 -2.34 8.42
CA ARG A 85 32.32 -1.84 8.25
C ARG A 85 33.34 -2.92 7.93
N GLU A 86 33.26 -4.05 8.62
CA GLU A 86 34.20 -5.17 8.45
C GLU A 86 34.05 -5.83 7.09
N TYR A 87 32.80 -6.07 6.67
CA TYR A 87 32.48 -6.61 5.35
C TYR A 87 33.03 -5.71 4.23
N TRP A 88 32.79 -4.41 4.29
CA TRP A 88 33.26 -3.49 3.24
C TRP A 88 34.78 -3.28 3.26
N ALA A 89 35.42 -3.32 4.43
CA ALA A 89 36.87 -3.27 4.52
C ALA A 89 37.51 -4.53 3.91
N GLN A 90 36.93 -5.70 4.16
CA GLN A 90 37.37 -6.95 3.53
C GLN A 90 37.14 -6.89 2.01
N LYS A 91 35.97 -6.44 1.56
CA LYS A 91 35.63 -6.33 0.14
C LYS A 91 36.55 -5.37 -0.62
N ALA A 92 36.92 -4.25 0.01
CA ALA A 92 37.88 -3.30 -0.56
C ALA A 92 39.30 -3.89 -0.65
N HIS A 93 39.68 -4.75 0.29
CA HIS A 93 40.99 -5.42 0.30
C HIS A 93 41.06 -6.55 -0.73
N GLU A 94 39.93 -7.18 -1.06
CA GLU A 94 39.84 -8.16 -2.14
C GLU A 94 40.00 -7.49 -3.52
N ASN A 95 39.46 -6.28 -3.68
CA ASN A 95 39.50 -5.53 -4.94
C ASN A 95 40.77 -4.70 -5.14
N SER A 96 41.53 -4.42 -4.07
CA SER A 96 42.74 -3.58 -4.12
C SER A 96 43.73 -3.94 -3.01
N ASP A 97 45.03 -3.75 -3.24
CA ASP A 97 46.07 -3.90 -2.20
C ASP A 97 46.25 -2.61 -1.36
N ASN A 98 45.23 -1.75 -1.35
CA ASN A 98 45.23 -0.51 -0.58
C ASN A 98 45.16 -0.83 0.92
N ARG A 99 45.90 -0.09 1.74
CA ARG A 99 46.00 -0.34 3.20
C ARG A 99 45.72 0.91 4.03
N GLY A 100 45.45 0.68 5.32
CA GLY A 100 45.31 1.76 6.30
C GLY A 100 44.14 2.70 6.00
N LYS A 101 44.44 3.98 5.78
CA LYS A 101 43.42 5.02 5.53
C LYS A 101 42.74 4.86 4.17
N LEU A 102 43.50 4.46 3.14
CA LEU A 102 42.97 4.25 1.79
C LEU A 102 41.94 3.12 1.78
N LEU A 103 42.26 2.00 2.44
CA LEU A 103 41.33 0.87 2.54
C LEU A 103 39.99 1.23 3.20
N ARG A 104 40.04 2.07 4.25
CA ARG A 104 38.81 2.53 4.95
C ARG A 104 37.97 3.43 4.07
N ARG A 105 38.61 4.30 3.29
CA ARG A 105 37.94 5.16 2.31
C ARG A 105 37.28 4.32 1.21
N ASP A 106 38.01 3.35 0.68
CA ASP A 106 37.51 2.50 -0.39
C ASP A 106 36.36 1.60 0.10
N GLY A 107 36.46 1.07 1.32
CA GLY A 107 35.35 0.37 1.97
C GLY A 107 34.14 1.27 2.23
N PHE A 108 34.34 2.53 2.61
CA PHE A 108 33.23 3.48 2.75
C PHE A 108 32.55 3.77 1.41
N ALA A 109 33.31 3.96 0.34
CA ALA A 109 32.77 4.20 -1.00
C ALA A 109 31.92 3.02 -1.50
N LEU A 110 32.35 1.79 -1.27
CA LEU A 110 31.57 0.59 -1.63
C LEU A 110 30.25 0.51 -0.83
N ALA A 111 30.27 0.88 0.45
CA ALA A 111 29.07 0.94 1.26
C ALA A 111 28.09 2.02 0.80
N GLU A 112 28.61 3.20 0.45
CA GLU A 112 27.82 4.31 -0.09
C GLU A 112 27.11 3.94 -1.39
N GLU A 113 27.82 3.30 -2.32
CA GLU A 113 27.25 2.82 -3.58
C GLU A 113 26.09 1.83 -3.32
N ARG A 114 26.33 0.84 -2.44
CA ARG A 114 25.33 -0.18 -2.13
C ARG A 114 24.11 0.42 -1.42
N TYR A 115 24.32 1.39 -0.54
CA TYR A 115 23.26 2.14 0.12
C TYR A 115 22.43 2.94 -0.88
N GLY A 116 23.09 3.63 -1.82
CA GLY A 116 22.45 4.35 -2.91
C GLY A 116 21.58 3.44 -3.79
N GLN A 117 22.08 2.27 -4.18
CA GLN A 117 21.31 1.28 -4.95
C GLN A 117 20.05 0.81 -4.20
N SER A 118 20.17 0.60 -2.88
CA SER A 118 19.01 0.25 -2.07
C SER A 118 17.99 1.39 -2.02
N LEU A 119 18.41 2.66 -1.98
CA LEU A 119 17.48 3.79 -2.01
C LEU A 119 16.73 3.91 -3.36
N HIS A 120 17.40 3.68 -4.50
CA HIS A 120 16.76 3.77 -5.83
C HIS A 120 15.79 2.61 -6.09
N THR A 121 16.07 1.44 -5.53
CA THR A 121 15.14 0.29 -5.60
C THR A 121 13.94 0.43 -4.66
N ASN A 122 13.99 1.36 -3.71
CA ASN A 122 12.89 1.65 -2.80
C ASN A 122 11.97 2.73 -3.40
N ASN A 123 10.90 2.27 -4.03
CA ASN A 123 9.66 2.98 -4.37
C ASN A 123 9.65 3.94 -5.57
N SER A 124 10.61 4.84 -5.78
CA SER A 124 10.40 5.90 -6.80
C SER A 124 10.33 5.35 -8.24
N ASP A 125 11.36 4.62 -8.67
CA ASP A 125 11.45 4.16 -10.07
C ASP A 125 10.45 3.03 -10.36
N THR A 126 10.14 2.21 -9.35
CA THR A 126 9.12 1.16 -9.46
C THR A 126 7.72 1.76 -9.58
N ILE A 127 7.40 2.77 -8.77
CA ILE A 127 6.09 3.45 -8.84
C ILE A 127 5.94 4.16 -10.18
N LEU A 128 6.97 4.85 -10.68
CA LEU A 128 6.92 5.50 -11.99
C LEU A 128 6.71 4.49 -13.12
N ASN A 129 7.39 3.34 -13.09
CA ASN A 129 7.20 2.29 -14.09
C ASN A 129 5.80 1.65 -14.03
N ILE A 130 5.27 1.41 -12.83
CA ILE A 130 3.91 0.89 -12.63
C ILE A 130 2.87 1.91 -13.12
N VAL A 131 3.02 3.19 -12.77
CA VAL A 131 2.11 4.25 -13.22
C VAL A 131 2.15 4.38 -14.74
N ASN A 132 3.34 4.39 -15.36
CA ASN A 132 3.47 4.46 -16.81
C ASN A 132 2.80 3.26 -17.51
N THR A 133 3.06 2.03 -17.06
CA THR A 133 2.42 0.84 -17.63
C THR A 133 0.89 0.84 -17.47
N ILE A 134 0.37 1.30 -16.33
CA ILE A 134 -1.07 1.52 -16.14
C ILE A 134 -1.57 2.57 -17.15
N THR A 135 -0.92 3.73 -17.26
CA THR A 135 -1.39 4.77 -18.19
C THR A 135 -1.37 4.32 -19.65
N GLU A 136 -0.38 3.54 -20.08
CA GLU A 136 -0.29 3.02 -21.44
C GLU A 136 -1.37 1.98 -21.75
N THR A 137 -1.73 1.13 -20.77
CA THR A 137 -2.76 0.10 -20.94
C THR A 137 -4.18 0.67 -20.96
N TYR A 138 -4.47 1.67 -20.13
CA TYR A 138 -5.81 2.29 -20.09
C TYR A 138 -6.00 3.38 -21.14
N ARG A 139 -4.95 4.05 -21.61
CA ARG A 139 -5.02 5.08 -22.65
C ARG A 139 -5.81 4.68 -23.91
N PRO A 140 -5.61 3.49 -24.55
CA PRO A 140 -6.39 3.12 -25.72
C PRO A 140 -7.87 2.90 -25.39
N VAL A 141 -8.18 2.33 -24.23
CA VAL A 141 -9.56 2.13 -23.76
C VAL A 141 -10.24 3.48 -23.51
N LEU A 142 -9.54 4.43 -22.88
CA LEU A 142 -10.05 5.78 -22.64
C LEU A 142 -10.34 6.52 -23.94
N LYS A 143 -9.45 6.42 -24.94
CA LYS A 143 -9.66 6.99 -26.28
C LYS A 143 -10.87 6.38 -26.99
N GLU A 144 -11.08 5.08 -26.83
CA GLU A 144 -12.23 4.40 -27.43
C GLU A 144 -13.55 4.82 -26.78
N VAL A 145 -13.56 4.98 -25.45
CA VAL A 145 -14.73 5.52 -24.74
C VAL A 145 -15.01 6.96 -25.17
N GLU A 146 -14.00 7.82 -25.27
CA GLU A 146 -14.13 9.19 -25.77
C GLU A 146 -14.73 9.21 -27.19
N ARG A 147 -14.22 8.35 -28.09
CA ARG A 147 -14.77 8.18 -29.44
C ARG A 147 -16.25 7.77 -29.44
N ILE A 148 -16.63 6.81 -28.60
CA ILE A 148 -18.03 6.34 -28.49
C ILE A 148 -18.96 7.44 -27.97
N LEU A 149 -18.49 8.23 -26.99
CA LEU A 149 -19.26 9.33 -26.42
C LEU A 149 -19.48 10.45 -27.45
N GLU A 150 -18.45 10.80 -28.21
CA GLU A 150 -18.54 11.75 -29.33
C GLU A 150 -19.48 11.26 -30.44
N GLU A 151 -19.37 9.98 -30.82
CA GLU A 151 -20.24 9.35 -31.83
C GLU A 151 -21.71 9.32 -31.39
N ALA A 152 -21.96 9.17 -30.09
CA ALA A 152 -23.28 9.23 -29.49
C ALA A 152 -23.79 10.67 -29.25
N GLY A 153 -22.97 11.70 -29.56
CA GLY A 153 -23.31 13.10 -29.32
C GLY A 153 -23.48 13.46 -27.83
N LEU A 154 -22.94 12.63 -26.93
CA LEU A 154 -23.01 12.79 -25.49
C LEU A 154 -21.79 13.58 -25.03
N ASP A 155 -21.92 14.90 -25.06
CA ASP A 155 -20.92 15.77 -24.44
C ASP A 155 -21.00 15.70 -22.90
N ALA A 156 -19.96 16.21 -22.23
CA ALA A 156 -19.87 16.17 -20.77
C ALA A 156 -21.04 16.89 -20.07
N GLU A 157 -21.70 17.84 -20.74
CA GLU A 157 -22.87 18.58 -20.24
C GLU A 157 -24.16 17.75 -20.37
N GLU A 158 -24.33 17.00 -21.47
CA GLU A 158 -25.45 16.08 -21.73
C GLU A 158 -25.44 14.91 -20.73
N ILE A 159 -24.28 14.29 -20.50
CA ILE A 159 -24.09 13.20 -19.52
C ILE A 159 -24.45 13.68 -18.10
N LYS A 160 -24.01 14.90 -17.73
CA LYS A 160 -24.31 15.51 -16.45
C LYS A 160 -25.81 15.80 -16.30
N ARG A 161 -26.49 16.19 -17.39
CA ARG A 161 -27.93 16.49 -17.41
C ARG A 161 -28.78 15.23 -17.32
N VAL A 162 -28.39 14.15 -18.01
CA VAL A 162 -29.06 12.84 -17.99
C VAL A 162 -28.83 12.11 -16.66
N GLY A 163 -27.63 12.19 -16.07
CA GLY A 163 -27.32 11.59 -14.76
C GLY A 163 -28.10 12.18 -13.58
N THR A 164 -28.57 13.43 -13.69
CA THR A 164 -29.46 14.08 -12.71
C THR A 164 -30.96 13.93 -13.01
N GLY A 165 -31.33 13.36 -14.17
CA GLY A 165 -32.70 13.39 -14.70
C GLY A 165 -33.49 12.07 -14.61
N GLY A 166 -33.04 11.10 -13.81
CA GLY A 166 -33.73 9.82 -13.62
C GLY A 166 -35.00 9.95 -12.76
N GLY A 167 -36.07 10.53 -13.29
CA GLY A 167 -37.34 10.57 -12.56
C GLY A 167 -38.46 11.44 -13.11
N THR A 168 -38.87 11.29 -14.37
CA THR A 168 -40.26 11.61 -14.74
C THR A 168 -40.80 10.63 -15.77
N SER A 169 -41.61 9.71 -15.25
CA SER A 169 -42.43 8.74 -15.96
C SER A 169 -43.28 9.41 -17.06
N SER A 170 -42.97 9.07 -18.31
CA SER A 170 -43.90 9.22 -19.43
C SER A 170 -44.87 8.04 -19.42
N GLY A 171 -46.18 8.32 -19.43
CA GLY A 171 -47.13 7.46 -20.13
C GLY A 171 -48.39 7.00 -19.39
N SER A 172 -49.52 7.48 -19.91
CA SER A 172 -50.80 6.76 -20.05
C SER A 172 -51.83 6.87 -18.92
N ARG A 173 -52.55 8.00 -18.90
CA ARG A 173 -53.91 8.09 -18.35
C ARG A 173 -54.92 8.02 -19.49
N ASN A 174 -55.13 6.83 -20.03
CA ASN A 174 -56.31 6.52 -20.85
C ASN A 174 -57.09 5.38 -20.19
N ARG A 175 -58.07 5.72 -19.35
CA ARG A 175 -59.18 4.85 -18.96
C ARG A 175 -60.46 5.69 -18.89
N ARG A 176 -61.15 5.67 -20.03
CA ARG A 176 -62.56 5.33 -20.23
C ARG A 176 -63.43 5.22 -18.98
#